data_AF-A0A0M3D2R0-F1
#
_entry.id   AF-A0A0M3D2R0-F1
#
_cell.length_a   1.000
_cell.length_b   1.000
_cell.length_c   1.000
_cell.angle_alpha   90.00
_cell.angle_beta   90.00
_cell.angle_gamma   90.00
#
_symmetry.space_group_name_H-M   'P 1'
#
loop_
_entity.id
_entity.type
_entity.pdbx_description
1 polymer ?
#
loop_
_entity_poly.entity_id
_entity_poly.type
_entity_poly.pdbx_seq_one_letter_code
_entity_poly.pdbx_strand_id
1 'polypeptide(L)'
;MAATPVRAPRYLAPAQVAELLSIGVDEVVTLVQEGRLRGARLGSPPRWRVEESSLDGYLSEESEIARRMALWRQSQTASFPEVWGTSAAQGI
;
A
#
# COMPACT_ATOMS: atom_id res chain seq x y z
N MET A 1 10.13 -18.12 30.33
CA MET A 1 10.00 -17.07 29.28
C MET A 1 11.08 -17.33 28.25
N ALA A 2 10.75 -17.87 27.07
CA ALA A 2 11.74 -18.07 26.02
C ALA A 2 12.05 -16.71 25.37
N ALA A 3 13.32 -16.31 25.36
CA ALA A 3 13.74 -15.11 24.66
C ALA A 3 13.53 -15.32 23.15
N THR A 4 12.69 -14.51 22.53
CA THR A 4 12.54 -14.50 21.08
C THR A 4 13.90 -14.17 20.47
N PRO A 5 14.47 -15.01 19.59
CA PRO A 5 15.77 -14.71 19.00
C PRO A 5 15.64 -13.41 18.19
N VAL A 6 16.47 -12.41 18.51
CA VAL A 6 16.59 -11.21 17.68
C VAL A 6 17.18 -11.65 16.34
N ARG A 7 16.33 -11.70 15.31
CA ARG A 7 16.77 -12.04 13.96
C ARG A 7 17.46 -10.82 13.36
N ALA A 8 18.59 -11.06 12.70
CA ALA A 8 19.25 -10.01 11.93
C ALA A 8 18.29 -9.46 10.85
N PRO A 9 18.34 -8.16 10.54
CA PRO A 9 17.52 -7.57 9.48
C PRO A 9 17.74 -8.30 8.16
N ARG A 10 16.65 -8.71 7.52
CA ARG A 10 16.69 -9.38 6.22
C ARG A 10 16.58 -8.34 5.13
N TYR A 11 17.45 -8.47 4.14
CA TYR A 11 17.54 -7.53 3.02
C TYR A 11 17.15 -8.24 1.72
N LEU A 12 16.24 -7.64 0.98
CA LEU A 12 15.75 -8.12 -0.30
C LEU A 12 16.38 -7.32 -1.44
N ALA A 13 16.65 -7.98 -2.57
CA ALA A 13 16.94 -7.27 -3.80
C ALA A 13 15.69 -6.51 -4.29
N PRO A 14 15.82 -5.35 -4.94
CA PRO A 14 14.68 -4.64 -5.54
C PRO A 14 13.84 -5.52 -6.46
N ALA A 15 14.47 -6.43 -7.22
CA ALA A 15 13.77 -7.41 -8.04
C ALA A 15 12.88 -8.36 -7.22
N GLN A 16 13.33 -8.81 -6.06
CA GLN A 16 12.52 -9.68 -5.19
C GLN A 16 11.31 -8.94 -4.63
N VAL A 17 11.48 -7.67 -4.27
CA VAL A 17 10.37 -6.82 -3.79
C VAL A 17 9.37 -6.55 -4.92
N ALA A 18 9.87 -6.31 -6.13
CA ALA A 18 9.04 -6.10 -7.31
C ALA A 18 8.13 -7.31 -7.58
N GLU A 19 8.68 -8.53 -7.50
CA GLU A 19 7.89 -9.77 -7.61
C GLU A 19 6.84 -9.88 -6.49
N LEU A 20 7.21 -9.60 -5.25
CA LEU A 20 6.28 -9.68 -4.10
C LEU A 20 5.11 -8.70 -4.20
N LEU A 21 5.37 -7.51 -4.71
CA LEU A 21 4.37 -6.45 -4.87
C LEU A 21 3.66 -6.49 -6.23
N SER A 22 4.13 -7.32 -7.17
CA SER A 22 3.67 -7.33 -8.57
C SER A 22 3.78 -5.96 -9.25
N ILE A 23 4.88 -5.24 -9.02
CA ILE A 23 5.18 -3.91 -9.59
C ILE A 23 6.53 -3.89 -10.34
N GLY A 24 6.86 -2.77 -10.98
CA GLY A 24 8.16 -2.58 -11.66
C GLY A 24 9.35 -2.47 -10.68
N VAL A 25 10.54 -2.91 -11.12
CA VAL A 25 11.78 -2.74 -10.33
C VAL A 25 12.14 -1.26 -10.18
N ASP A 26 11.92 -0.48 -11.23
CA ASP A 26 12.07 0.97 -11.23
C ASP A 26 11.10 1.62 -10.23
N GLU A 27 9.87 1.12 -10.13
CA GLU A 27 8.88 1.57 -9.16
C GLU A 27 9.34 1.29 -7.71
N VAL A 28 9.88 0.09 -7.44
CA VAL A 28 10.50 -0.22 -6.13
C VAL A 28 11.63 0.77 -5.82
N VAL A 29 12.48 1.08 -6.81
CA VAL A 29 13.57 2.04 -6.61
C VAL A 29 13.03 3.44 -6.32
N THR A 30 11.95 3.85 -6.96
CA THR A 30 11.24 5.11 -6.68
C THR A 30 10.70 5.13 -5.26
N LEU A 31 10.01 4.06 -4.81
CA LEU A 31 9.52 3.94 -3.43
C LEU A 31 10.64 4.07 -2.39
N VAL A 32 11.83 3.54 -2.69
CA VAL A 32 13.01 3.71 -1.83
C VAL A 32 13.49 5.16 -1.81
N GLN A 33 13.55 5.82 -2.96
CA GLN A 33 13.96 7.22 -3.06
C GLN A 33 12.97 8.18 -2.37
N GLU A 34 11.69 7.88 -2.44
CA GLU A 34 10.62 8.62 -1.75
C GLU A 34 10.57 8.35 -0.24
N GLY A 35 11.38 7.41 0.26
CA GLY A 35 11.41 7.03 1.67
C GLY A 35 10.22 6.17 2.12
N ARG A 36 9.39 5.70 1.18
CA ARG A 36 8.26 4.79 1.43
C ARG A 36 8.72 3.38 1.76
N LEU A 37 9.87 2.97 1.20
CA LEU A 37 10.58 1.75 1.55
C LEU A 37 11.97 2.07 2.07
N ARG A 38 12.37 1.46 3.20
CA ARG A 38 13.74 1.59 3.70
C ARG A 38 14.69 0.78 2.82
N GLY A 39 15.59 1.48 2.14
CA GLY A 39 16.63 0.87 1.32
C GLY A 39 18.04 1.38 1.63
N ALA A 40 19.03 0.52 1.42
CA ALA A 40 20.45 0.84 1.55
C ALA A 40 21.23 0.31 0.35
N ARG A 41 22.32 1.01 -0.01
CA ARG A 41 23.31 0.53 -0.99
C ARG A 41 24.32 -0.35 -0.25
N LEU A 42 24.29 -1.65 -0.51
CA LEU A 42 25.15 -2.64 0.14
C LEU A 42 26.07 -3.35 -0.88
N GLY A 43 27.26 -3.73 -0.42
CA GLY A 43 28.25 -4.48 -1.19
C GLY A 43 29.17 -3.63 -2.09
N SER A 44 30.05 -4.31 -2.83
CA SER A 44 30.94 -3.72 -3.84
C SER A 44 30.83 -4.53 -5.14
N PRO A 45 30.28 -3.97 -6.23
CA PRO A 45 29.74 -2.62 -6.36
C PRO A 45 28.45 -2.41 -5.53
N PRO A 46 28.12 -1.16 -5.16
CA PRO A 46 26.97 -0.85 -4.32
C PRO A 46 25.64 -1.15 -5.01
N ARG A 47 24.90 -2.12 -4.47
CA ARG A 47 23.58 -2.53 -4.98
C ARG A 47 22.49 -2.15 -3.99
N TRP A 48 21.36 -1.66 -4.49
CA TRP A 48 20.19 -1.40 -3.65
C TRP A 48 19.71 -2.68 -2.98
N ARG A 49 19.34 -2.55 -1.72
CA ARG A 49 18.76 -3.58 -0.87
C ARG A 49 17.67 -2.96 -0.02
N VAL A 50 16.51 -3.61 0.03
CA VAL A 50 15.34 -3.15 0.78
C VAL A 50 15.23 -3.96 2.06
N GLU A 51 14.95 -3.32 3.18
CA GLU A 51 14.72 -4.00 4.45
C GLU A 51 13.36 -4.70 4.43
N GLU A 52 13.32 -6.01 4.68
CA GLU A 52 12.08 -6.82 4.66
C GLU A 52 11.04 -6.28 5.65
N SER A 53 11.47 -5.83 6.83
CA SER A 53 10.58 -5.25 7.85
C SER A 53 9.85 -3.98 7.36
N SER A 54 10.47 -3.23 6.44
CA SER A 54 9.87 -2.03 5.87
C SER A 54 8.81 -2.37 4.84
N LEU A 55 8.92 -3.52 4.17
CA LEU A 55 7.92 -4.01 3.22
C LEU A 55 6.62 -4.37 3.95
N ASP A 56 6.73 -5.06 5.08
CA ASP A 56 5.58 -5.39 5.93
C ASP A 56 4.85 -4.11 6.40
N GLY A 57 5.61 -3.09 6.81
CA GLY A 57 5.08 -1.78 7.18
C GLY A 57 4.34 -1.12 6.02
N TYR A 58 4.96 -1.05 4.85
CA TYR A 58 4.37 -0.49 3.63
C TYR A 58 3.04 -1.16 3.26
N LEU A 59 3.00 -2.50 3.25
CA LEU A 59 1.77 -3.26 2.95
C LEU A 59 0.65 -3.00 3.96
N SER A 60 1.00 -2.82 5.23
CA SER A 60 0.01 -2.51 6.26
C SER A 60 -0.65 -1.16 6.02
N GLU A 61 0.13 -0.14 5.62
CA GLU A 61 -0.37 1.20 5.29
C GLU A 61 -1.27 1.18 4.06
N GLU A 62 -0.84 0.51 2.97
CA GLU A 62 -1.65 0.37 1.74
C GLU A 62 -2.98 -0.36 2.01
N SER A 63 -2.95 -1.41 2.83
CA SER A 63 -4.17 -2.15 3.20
C SER A 63 -5.17 -1.27 3.96
N GLU A 64 -4.68 -0.37 4.81
CA GLU A 64 -5.50 0.56 5.58
C GLU A 64 -6.08 1.66 4.68
N ILE A 65 -5.29 2.17 3.73
CA ILE A 65 -5.77 3.10 2.70
C ILE A 65 -6.90 2.45 1.88
N ALA A 66 -6.68 1.23 1.40
CA ALA A 66 -7.68 0.48 0.63
C ALA A 66 -8.95 0.21 1.44
N ARG A 67 -8.81 -0.16 2.72
CA ARG A 67 -9.93 -0.36 3.66
C ARG A 67 -10.74 0.92 3.82
N ARG A 68 -10.09 2.06 4.05
CA ARG A 68 -10.75 3.37 4.20
C ARG A 68 -11.52 3.77 2.94
N MET A 69 -10.91 3.56 1.77
CA MET A 69 -11.56 3.85 0.48
C MET A 69 -12.78 2.95 0.22
N ALA A 70 -12.73 1.68 0.63
CA ALA A 70 -13.86 0.77 0.51
C ALA A 70 -15.05 1.20 1.38
N LEU A 71 -14.78 1.63 2.62
CA LEU A 71 -15.81 2.17 3.53
C LEU A 71 -16.44 3.45 2.97
N TRP A 72 -15.63 4.34 2.39
CA TRP A 72 -16.11 5.54 1.70
C TRP A 72 -16.96 5.23 0.45
N ARG A 73 -16.66 4.17 -0.30
CA ARG A 73 -17.50 3.75 -1.44
C ARG A 73 -18.85 3.19 -0.98
N GLN A 74 -18.87 2.45 0.14
CA GLN A 74 -20.11 1.90 0.70
C GLN A 74 -21.03 2.98 1.28
N SER A 75 -20.49 4.05 1.86
CA SER A 75 -21.32 5.17 2.32
C SER A 75 -21.97 5.92 1.14
N GLN A 76 -21.26 6.11 0.03
CA GLN A 76 -21.82 6.78 -1.15
C GLN A 76 -22.91 5.96 -1.88
N THR A 77 -22.87 4.63 -1.85
CA THR A 77 -23.96 3.81 -2.43
C THR A 77 -25.20 3.74 -1.55
N ALA A 78 -25.08 3.99 -0.24
CA ALA A 78 -26.19 3.98 0.69
C ALA A 78 -26.90 5.35 0.81
N SER A 79 -26.28 6.42 0.32
CA SER A 79 -26.82 7.78 0.36
C SER A 79 -27.50 8.17 -0.95
N PHE A 80 -28.62 7.52 -1.31
CA PHE A 80 -29.60 8.11 -2.24
C PHE A 80 -31.06 7.78 -1.87
N PRO A 81 -31.69 8.52 -0.94
CA PRO A 81 -33.13 8.40 -0.67
C PRO A 81 -34.04 9.44 -1.34
N GLU A 82 -33.58 10.56 -1.95
CA GLU A 82 -34.51 11.63 -2.38
C GLU A 82 -34.59 12.01 -3.88
N VAL A 83 -33.98 11.28 -4.83
CA VAL A 83 -34.08 11.66 -6.28
C VAL A 83 -35.42 11.28 -6.95
N TRP A 84 -36.37 10.65 -6.25
CA TRP A 84 -37.74 10.42 -6.77
C TRP A 84 -38.80 11.40 -6.24
N GLY A 85 -38.42 12.61 -5.85
CA GLY A 85 -39.34 13.71 -5.57
C GLY A 85 -40.09 14.19 -6.82
N THR A 86 -41.12 13.43 -7.22
CA THR A 86 -42.32 13.83 -7.97
C THR A 86 -42.16 14.93 -9.01
N SER A 87 -41.80 14.55 -10.24
CA SER A 87 -42.33 15.24 -11.43
C SER A 87 -43.61 14.54 -11.87
N ALA A 88 -44.75 15.03 -11.37
CA ALA A 88 -46.05 14.91 -12.01
C ALA A 88 -46.64 16.33 -11.97
N ALA A 89 -46.44 17.11 -13.05
CA ALA A 89 -47.49 17.39 -14.03
C ALA A 89 -48.76 17.98 -13.36
N GLN A 90 -48.96 19.30 -13.38
CA GLN A 90 -49.76 20.03 -14.39
C GLN A 90 -51.24 19.59 -14.52
N GLY A 91 -52.14 20.57 -14.35
CA GLY A 91 -53.60 20.53 -14.62
C GLY A 91 -54.41 20.24 -13.36
N ILE A 92 -55.41 21.01 -12.93
CA ILE A 92 -56.37 21.91 -13.58
C ILE A 92 -56.93 22.84 -12.50
#